data_AF-A0A352CCL6-F1
#
_entry.id   AF-A0A352CCL6-F1
#
_cell.length_a   1.000
_cell.length_b   1.000
_cell.length_c   1.000
_cell.angle_alpha   90.00
_cell.angle_beta   90.00
_cell.angle_gamma   90.00
#
_symmetry.space_group_name_H-M   'P 1'
#
loop_
_entity.id
_entity.type
_entity.pdbx_description
1 polymer ?
#
loop_
_entity_poly.entity_id
_entity_poly.type
_entity_poly.pdbx_seq_one_letter_code
_entity_poly.pdbx_strand_id
1 'polypeptide(L)'
;VPMLPEHLSADLCSLREGEDRFCLAVALTVDATGKKRGHRFVRGLMRSQARLTYSQAQAAFDGAPDEKTAPLMERVIGPLWRAYA
;
A
#
# COMPACT_ATOMS: atom_id res chain seq x y z
N VAL A 1 23.96 1.31 -11.22
CA VAL A 1 23.59 2.74 -11.44
C VAL A 1 22.07 2.83 -11.51
N PRO A 2 21.40 3.73 -10.76
CA PRO A 2 19.94 3.84 -10.81
C PRO A 2 19.46 4.42 -12.14
N MET A 3 18.25 4.02 -12.57
CA MET A 3 17.66 4.48 -13.84
C MET A 3 17.29 5.98 -13.84
N LEU A 4 17.08 6.56 -12.67
CA LEU A 4 16.74 7.97 -12.48
C LEU A 4 17.70 8.60 -11.45
N PRO A 5 17.95 9.92 -11.53
CA PRO A 5 18.59 10.67 -10.45
C PRO A 5 17.90 10.42 -9.11
N GLU A 6 18.67 10.45 -8.04
CA GLU A 6 18.18 10.20 -6.67
C GLU A 6 17.05 11.18 -6.28
N HIS A 7 17.20 12.45 -6.65
CA HIS A 7 16.17 13.47 -6.38
C HIS A 7 14.81 13.13 -7.02
N LEU A 8 14.80 12.43 -8.17
CA LEU A 8 13.57 11.94 -8.76
C LEU A 8 13.09 10.64 -8.12
N SER A 9 13.96 9.63 -7.99
CA SER A 9 13.55 8.28 -7.56
C SER A 9 13.28 8.15 -6.06
N ALA A 10 14.15 8.72 -5.21
CA ALA A 10 14.08 8.57 -3.76
C ALA A 10 13.23 9.65 -3.08
N ASP A 11 13.00 10.77 -3.77
CA ASP A 11 12.16 11.85 -3.27
C ASP A 11 10.91 12.06 -4.13
N LEU A 12 10.98 12.80 -5.25
CA LEU A 12 9.78 13.30 -5.94
C LEU A 12 8.79 12.20 -6.36
N CYS A 13 9.29 11.08 -6.90
CA CYS A 13 8.47 9.95 -7.34
C CYS A 13 8.21 8.90 -6.25
N SER A 14 8.82 9.05 -5.07
CA SER A 14 8.64 8.14 -3.95
C SER A 14 7.32 8.45 -3.23
N LEU A 15 6.56 7.40 -2.90
CA LEU A 15 5.30 7.52 -2.14
C LEU A 15 5.60 7.57 -0.64
N ARG A 16 6.21 8.67 -0.19
CA ARG A 16 6.61 8.86 1.21
C ARG A 16 5.43 8.81 2.17
N GLU A 17 5.67 8.23 3.34
CA GLU A 17 4.70 8.18 4.44
C GLU A 17 4.34 9.60 4.88
N GLY A 18 3.05 9.86 5.06
CA GLY A 18 2.54 11.11 5.61
C GLY A 18 2.63 12.32 4.68
N GLU A 19 2.97 12.14 3.40
CA GLU A 19 3.13 13.25 2.43
C GLU A 19 2.16 13.11 1.25
N ASP A 20 1.67 14.24 0.74
CA ASP A 20 0.80 14.26 -0.45
C ASP A 20 1.66 14.06 -1.71
N ARG A 21 1.31 13.05 -2.51
CA ARG A 21 2.07 12.61 -3.68
C ARG A 21 1.16 12.38 -4.87
N PHE A 22 1.54 12.90 -6.03
CA PHE A 22 0.85 12.61 -7.29
C PHE A 22 1.11 11.16 -7.69
N CYS A 23 0.08 10.47 -8.14
CA CYS A 23 0.19 9.10 -8.62
C CYS A 23 -0.75 8.82 -9.80
N LEU A 24 -0.42 7.78 -10.55
CA LEU A 24 -1.36 7.07 -11.40
C LEU A 24 -1.79 5.82 -10.63
N ALA A 25 -3.02 5.81 -10.12
CA ALA A 25 -3.57 4.66 -9.39
C ALA A 25 -4.43 3.79 -10.30
N VAL A 26 -4.55 2.52 -9.92
CA VAL A 26 -5.47 1.57 -10.55
C VAL A 26 -6.47 1.11 -9.50
N ALA A 27 -7.75 1.31 -9.74
CA ALA A 27 -8.80 0.67 -8.94
C ALA A 27 -9.16 -0.66 -9.60
N LEU A 28 -8.87 -1.77 -8.93
CA LEU A 28 -9.18 -3.13 -9.40
C LEU A 28 -10.40 -3.70 -8.68
N THR A 29 -11.18 -4.50 -9.39
CA THR A 29 -12.22 -5.35 -8.81
C THR A 29 -11.86 -6.79 -9.09
N VAL A 30 -11.75 -7.59 -8.05
CA VAL A 30 -11.39 -9.01 -8.08
C VAL A 30 -12.47 -9.77 -7.31
N ASP A 31 -12.90 -10.91 -7.84
CA ASP A 31 -13.87 -11.75 -7.12
C ASP A 31 -13.19 -12.70 -6.11
N ALA A 32 -13.99 -13.46 -5.36
CA ALA A 32 -13.52 -14.38 -4.34
C ALA A 32 -12.63 -15.53 -4.87
N THR A 33 -12.60 -15.76 -6.19
CA THR A 33 -11.71 -16.77 -6.81
C THR A 33 -10.39 -16.16 -7.30
N GLY A 34 -10.16 -14.86 -7.04
CA GLY A 34 -9.01 -14.14 -7.56
C GLY A 34 -9.16 -13.68 -9.02
N LYS A 35 -10.33 -13.87 -9.63
CA LYS A 35 -10.55 -13.47 -11.03
C LYS A 35 -10.84 -11.98 -11.12
N LYS A 36 -10.04 -11.26 -11.93
CA LYS A 36 -10.27 -9.85 -12.25
C LYS A 36 -11.61 -9.66 -12.96
N ARG A 37 -12.45 -8.78 -12.41
CA ARG A 37 -13.74 -8.37 -12.96
C ARG A 37 -13.70 -7.02 -13.65
N GLY A 38 -12.85 -6.11 -13.19
CA GLY A 38 -12.78 -4.77 -13.73
C GLY A 38 -11.53 -4.03 -13.28
N HIS A 39 -11.22 -2.95 -13.98
CA HIS A 39 -10.23 -1.98 -13.54
C HIS A 39 -10.49 -0.62 -14.16
N ARG A 40 -10.03 0.45 -13.51
CA ARG A 40 -9.92 1.78 -14.09
C ARG A 40 -8.62 2.45 -13.65
N PHE A 41 -8.02 3.22 -14.55
CA PHE A 41 -6.86 4.07 -14.24
C PHE A 41 -7.34 5.46 -13.82
N VAL A 42 -6.73 6.00 -12.78
CA VAL A 42 -7.03 7.35 -12.28
C VAL A 42 -5.73 8.09 -11.99
N ARG A 43 -5.63 9.34 -12.43
CA ARG A 43 -4.63 10.26 -11.92
C ARG A 43 -5.15 10.84 -10.61
N GLY A 44 -4.33 10.83 -9.56
CA GLY A 44 -4.76 11.21 -8.23
C GLY A 44 -3.66 11.86 -7.40
N LEU A 45 -4.10 12.47 -6.31
CA LEU A 45 -3.26 12.88 -5.19
C LEU A 45 -3.51 11.90 -4.05
N MET A 46 -2.46 11.27 -3.53
CA MET A 46 -2.55 10.30 -2.44
C MET A 46 -1.67 10.71 -1.26
N ARG A 47 -1.98 10.20 -0.06
CA ARG A 47 -1.14 10.31 1.13
C ARG A 47 -0.95 8.92 1.74
N SER A 48 0.27 8.40 1.70
CA SER A 48 0.56 7.08 2.27
C SER A 48 0.44 7.15 3.80
N GLN A 49 -0.44 6.35 4.41
CA GLN A 49 -0.61 6.37 5.86
C GLN A 49 0.57 5.72 6.61
N ALA A 50 1.21 4.72 6.01
CA ALA A 50 2.34 4.03 6.61
C ALA A 50 3.25 3.40 5.54
N ARG A 51 4.55 3.47 5.78
CA ARG A 51 5.58 2.67 5.13
C ARG A 51 5.90 1.49 6.03
N LEU A 52 5.45 0.32 5.59
CA LEU A 52 5.66 -0.94 6.30
C LEU A 52 6.70 -1.79 5.57
N THR A 53 7.47 -2.55 6.33
CA THR A 53 8.23 -3.69 5.80
C THR A 53 7.33 -4.92 5.72
N TYR A 54 7.71 -5.91 4.91
CA TYR A 54 6.99 -7.19 4.85
C TYR A 54 6.91 -7.87 6.22
N SER A 55 8.03 -7.87 6.96
CA SER A 55 8.09 -8.47 8.29
C SER A 55 7.13 -7.79 9.28
N GLN A 56 7.01 -6.46 9.23
CA GLN A 56 6.05 -5.74 10.08
C GLN A 56 4.60 -6.10 9.73
N ALA A 57 4.26 -6.12 8.44
CA ALA A 57 2.89 -6.44 8.02
C ALA A 57 2.51 -7.89 8.40
N GLN A 58 3.43 -8.85 8.20
CA GLN A 58 3.22 -10.25 8.56
C GLN A 58 3.10 -10.42 10.08
N ALA A 59 4.03 -9.86 10.86
CA ALA A 59 3.99 -9.95 12.33
C ALA A 59 2.70 -9.35 12.90
N ALA A 60 2.24 -8.22 12.35
CA ALA A 60 0.99 -7.60 12.75
C ALA A 60 -0.22 -8.52 12.50
N PHE A 61 -0.28 -9.14 11.31
CA PHE A 61 -1.34 -10.11 11.00
C PHE A 61 -1.28 -11.35 11.91
N ASP A 62 -0.08 -11.82 12.24
CA ASP A 62 0.16 -12.98 13.11
C ASP A 62 -0.10 -12.69 14.61
N GLY A 63 -0.60 -11.50 14.94
CA GLY A 63 -1.00 -11.13 16.30
C GLY A 63 0.04 -10.34 17.10
N ALA A 64 1.12 -9.89 16.45
CA ALA A 64 2.15 -9.04 17.05
C ALA A 64 2.24 -7.66 16.38
N PRO A 65 1.19 -6.82 16.44
CA PRO A 65 1.24 -5.48 15.86
C PRO A 65 2.16 -4.55 16.66
N ASP A 66 2.93 -3.74 15.94
CA ASP A 66 3.71 -2.63 16.48
C ASP A 66 2.90 -1.31 16.47
N GLU A 67 3.52 -0.22 16.94
CA GLU A 67 2.89 1.11 16.99
C GLU A 67 2.38 1.60 15.63
N LYS A 68 3.04 1.23 14.52
CA LYS A 68 2.65 1.65 13.17
C LYS A 68 1.50 0.81 12.61
N THR A 69 1.49 -0.48 12.93
CA THR A 69 0.54 -1.44 12.36
C THR A 69 -0.73 -1.58 13.20
N ALA A 70 -0.66 -1.37 14.51
CA ALA A 70 -1.83 -1.45 15.40
C ALA A 70 -3.01 -0.57 14.94
N PRO A 71 -2.83 0.70 14.53
CA PRO A 71 -3.93 1.54 14.03
C PRO A 71 -4.51 1.06 12.68
N LEU A 72 -3.78 0.21 11.96
CA LEU A 72 -4.10 -0.25 10.61
C LEU A 72 -4.77 -1.63 10.60
N MET A 73 -4.83 -2.33 11.74
CA MET A 73 -5.31 -3.70 11.83
C MET A 73 -6.74 -3.87 11.36
N GLU A 74 -7.66 -3.02 11.85
CA GLU A 74 -9.08 -3.16 11.55
C GLU A 74 -9.43 -2.78 10.10
N ARG A 75 -8.80 -1.72 9.59
CA ARG A 75 -9.20 -1.09 8.33
C ARG A 75 -8.38 -1.50 7.12
N VAL A 76 -7.16 -1.99 7.33
CA VAL A 76 -6.21 -2.27 6.23
C VAL A 76 -5.68 -3.69 6.33
N ILE A 77 -4.90 -4.04 7.35
CA ILE A 77 -4.15 -5.30 7.40
C ILE A 77 -5.10 -6.50 7.48
N GLY A 78 -6.03 -6.51 8.44
CA GLY A 78 -7.00 -7.60 8.60
C GLY A 78 -7.86 -7.84 7.36
N PRO A 79 -8.51 -6.80 6.80
CA PRO A 79 -9.27 -6.94 5.55
C PRO A 79 -8.45 -7.45 4.36
N LEU A 80 -7.20 -6.99 4.21
CA LEU A 80 -6.34 -7.43 3.10
C LEU A 80 -6.03 -8.93 3.16
N TRP A 81 -5.70 -9.46 4.33
CA TRP A 81 -5.45 -10.91 4.48
C TRP A 81 -6.73 -11.74 4.33
N ARG A 82 -7.88 -11.24 4.78
CA ARG A 82 -9.17 -11.91 4.53
C ARG A 82 -9.57 -11.95 3.06
N ALA A 83 -9.00 -11.08 2.22
CA ALA A 83 -9.21 -11.15 0.78
C ALA A 83 -8.30 -12.18 0.09
N TYR A 84 -7.26 -12.66 0.78
CA TYR A 84 -6.36 -13.72 0.31
C TYR A 84 -6.83 -15.12 0.69
N ALA A 85 -7.38 -15.28 1.90
CA ALA A 85 -7.87 -16.56 2.44
C ALA A 85 -9.29 -16.89 1.97
#